data_AF-A0A964D765-F1
#
_entry.id   AF-A0A964D765-F1
#
_cell.length_a   1.000
_cell.length_b   1.000
_cell.length_c   1.000
_cell.angle_alpha   90.00
_cell.angle_beta   90.00
_cell.angle_gamma   90.00
#
_symmetry.space_group_name_H-M   'P 1'
#
loop_
_entity.id
_entity.type
_entity.pdbx_description
1 polymer ?
#
loop_
_entity_poly.entity_id
_entity_poly.type
_entity_poly.pdbx_seq_one_letter_code
_entity_poly.pdbx_strand_id
1 'polypeptide(L)'
;MDAFVAVLLSSGLFIIITIYLLSIYNRFKGLRNASDATLSQARANLGNAAPAELTRMDGEMRGLMGNIIAVAENYPVLKTSETVMVTMNAIKDIEDEIARHRYTYNNIIQEYNTMLDTIPSKFVGRSVGLRKKEYLDFFEEELKRPVVSWT
;
A
#
# COMPACT_ATOMS: atom_id res chain seq x y z
N MET A 1 41.93 -0.77 -36.88
CA MET A 1 40.72 -0.99 -36.06
C MET A 1 39.69 -0.01 -36.57
N ASP A 2 38.77 -0.50 -37.39
CA ASP A 2 38.10 0.31 -38.40
C ASP A 2 36.93 1.10 -37.81
N ALA A 3 36.74 2.33 -38.29
CA ALA A 3 35.66 3.22 -37.86
C ALA A 3 34.27 2.56 -37.93
N PHE A 4 34.08 1.61 -38.86
CA PHE A 4 32.88 0.79 -38.99
C PHE A 4 32.59 -0.08 -37.75
N VAL A 5 33.63 -0.70 -37.18
CA VAL A 5 33.50 -1.52 -35.96
C VAL A 5 33.16 -0.66 -34.75
N ALA A 6 33.77 0.54 -34.65
CA ALA A 6 33.45 1.49 -33.58
C ALA A 6 31.99 2.00 -33.68
N VAL A 7 31.50 2.28 -34.89
CA VAL A 7 30.11 2.68 -35.13
C VAL A 7 29.13 1.56 -34.76
N LEU A 8 29.39 0.31 -35.14
CA LEU A 8 28.57 -0.85 -34.78
C LEU A 8 28.51 -1.11 -33.27
N LEU A 9 29.64 -0.98 -32.57
CA LEU A 9 29.67 -1.13 -31.12
C LEU A 9 28.90 0.00 -30.42
N SER A 10 29.04 1.24 -30.90
CA SER A 10 28.33 2.40 -30.34
C SER A 10 26.81 2.32 -30.56
N SER A 11 26.36 1.85 -31.73
CA SER A 11 24.93 1.68 -32.03
C SER A 11 24.32 0.52 -31.25
N GLY A 12 25.05 -0.59 -31.08
CA GLY A 12 24.64 -1.70 -30.22
C GLY A 12 24.47 -1.26 -28.75
N LEU A 13 25.43 -0.49 -28.23
CA LEU A 13 25.34 0.09 -26.89
C LEU A 13 24.12 1.02 -26.76
N PHE A 14 23.84 1.84 -27.78
CA PHE A 14 22.68 2.73 -27.80
C PHE A 14 21.35 1.95 -27.76
N ILE A 15 21.24 0.85 -28.51
CA ILE A 15 20.06 -0.02 -28.48
C ILE A 15 19.87 -0.62 -27.09
N ILE A 16 20.93 -1.13 -26.47
CA ILE A 16 20.89 -1.71 -25.11
C ILE A 16 20.43 -0.66 -24.10
N ILE A 17 21.00 0.55 -24.15
CA ILE A 17 20.60 1.67 -23.29
C ILE A 17 19.12 2.01 -23.50
N THR A 18 18.66 2.06 -24.75
CA THR A 18 17.26 2.37 -25.08
C THR A 18 16.31 1.32 -24.52
N ILE A 19 16.61 0.03 -24.67
CA ILE A 19 15.81 -1.07 -24.10
C ILE A 19 15.79 -0.98 -22.57
N TYR A 20 16.93 -0.69 -21.95
CA TYR A 20 17.03 -0.57 -20.50
C TYR A 20 16.19 0.61 -19.98
N LEU A 21 16.25 1.77 -20.62
CA LEU A 21 15.41 2.93 -20.27
C LEU A 21 13.91 2.63 -20.45
N LEU A 22 13.53 1.89 -21.49
CA LEU A 22 12.15 1.45 -21.71
C LEU A 22 11.67 0.51 -20.61
N SER A 23 12.55 -0.38 -20.11
CA SER A 23 12.21 -1.28 -19.01
C SER A 23 11.93 -0.52 -17.70
N ILE A 24 12.73 0.52 -17.40
CA ILE A 24 12.53 1.42 -16.25
C ILE A 24 11.18 2.13 -16.37
N TYR A 25 10.85 2.66 -17.55
CA TYR A 25 9.58 3.35 -17.78
C TYR A 25 8.38 2.41 -17.58
N ASN A 26 8.45 1.20 -18.15
CA ASN A 26 7.40 0.19 -17.97
C ASN A 26 7.21 -0.19 -16.51
N ARG A 27 8.30 -0.29 -15.74
CA ARG A 27 8.24 -0.56 -14.29
C ARG A 27 7.58 0.58 -13.53
N PHE A 28 7.89 1.85 -13.83
CA PHE A 28 7.19 2.99 -13.22
C PHE A 28 5.68 2.95 -13.49
N LYS A 29 5.28 2.68 -14.74
CA LYS A 29 3.87 2.56 -15.11
C LYS A 29 3.21 1.39 -14.37
N GLY A 30 3.90 0.26 -14.25
CA GLY A 30 3.44 -0.91 -13.51
C GLY A 30 3.18 -0.61 -12.04
N LEU A 31 4.14 0.00 -11.33
CA LEU A 31 4.00 0.35 -9.91
C LEU A 31 2.87 1.35 -9.67
N ARG A 32 2.73 2.37 -10.54
CA ARG A 32 1.63 3.32 -10.44
C ARG A 32 0.28 2.63 -10.61
N ASN A 33 0.14 1.80 -11.63
CA ASN A 33 -1.09 1.06 -11.88
C ASN A 33 -1.40 0.09 -10.74
N ALA A 34 -0.39 -0.57 -10.18
CA ALA A 34 -0.54 -1.46 -9.03
C ALA A 34 -1.01 -0.71 -7.79
N SER A 35 -0.41 0.45 -7.46
CA SER A 35 -0.84 1.26 -6.31
C SER A 35 -2.30 1.71 -6.45
N ASP A 36 -2.69 2.10 -7.67
CA ASP A 36 -4.03 2.60 -7.94
C ASP A 36 -5.06 1.45 -7.92
N ALA A 37 -4.68 0.25 -8.39
CA ALA A 37 -5.49 -0.95 -8.31
C ALA A 37 -5.70 -1.41 -6.86
N THR A 38 -4.65 -1.43 -6.02
CA THR A 38 -4.77 -1.76 -4.60
C THR A 38 -5.69 -0.77 -3.87
N LEU A 39 -5.56 0.52 -4.17
CA LEU A 39 -6.45 1.54 -3.61
C LEU A 39 -7.91 1.36 -4.09
N SER A 40 -8.11 1.00 -5.36
CA SER A 40 -9.44 0.73 -5.91
C SER A 40 -10.08 -0.50 -5.27
N GLN A 41 -9.31 -1.56 -5.00
CA GLN A 41 -9.80 -2.75 -4.31
C GLN A 41 -10.20 -2.44 -2.87
N ALA A 42 -9.35 -1.69 -2.14
CA ALA A 42 -9.68 -1.24 -0.79
C ALA A 42 -10.98 -0.41 -0.78
N ARG A 43 -11.17 0.49 -1.76
CA ARG A 43 -12.41 1.28 -1.91
C ARG A 43 -13.64 0.46 -2.26
N ALA A 44 -13.51 -0.59 -3.07
CA ALA A 44 -14.64 -1.46 -3.41
C ALA A 44 -15.18 -2.19 -2.16
N ASN A 45 -14.29 -2.54 -1.23
CA ASN A 45 -14.66 -3.26 -0.01
C ASN A 45 -15.14 -2.32 1.12
N LEU A 46 -14.76 -1.05 1.11
CA LEU A 46 -14.94 -0.11 2.24
C LEU A 46 -15.76 1.15 1.89
N GLY A 47 -16.18 1.31 0.64
CA GLY A 47 -16.84 2.51 0.14
C GLY A 47 -15.85 3.52 -0.49
N ASN A 48 -16.39 4.43 -1.30
CA ASN A 48 -15.65 5.39 -2.16
C ASN A 48 -14.86 6.50 -1.42
N ALA A 49 -14.22 6.19 -0.30
CA ALA A 49 -13.46 7.15 0.49
C ALA A 49 -12.05 7.40 -0.10
N ALA A 50 -11.54 8.63 0.07
CA ALA A 50 -10.15 8.98 -0.21
C ALA A 50 -9.20 8.23 0.75
N PRO A 51 -7.91 8.00 0.40
CA PRO A 51 -7.01 7.25 1.28
C PRO A 51 -6.88 7.83 2.71
N ALA A 52 -6.83 9.15 2.85
CA ALA A 52 -6.86 9.80 4.17
C ALA A 52 -8.18 9.61 4.91
N GLU A 53 -9.29 9.53 4.17
CA GLU A 53 -10.62 9.31 4.72
C GLU A 53 -10.81 7.85 5.17
N LEU A 54 -10.22 6.89 4.46
CA LEU A 54 -10.13 5.49 4.86
C LEU A 54 -9.38 5.32 6.19
N THR A 55 -8.28 6.04 6.38
CA THR A 55 -7.56 6.06 7.65
C THR A 55 -8.44 6.63 8.76
N ARG A 56 -9.10 7.77 8.53
CA ARG A 56 -10.01 8.38 9.52
C ARG A 56 -11.16 7.46 9.92
N MET A 57 -11.86 6.88 8.94
CA MET A 57 -12.98 5.96 9.18
C MET A 57 -12.56 4.72 9.98
N ASP A 58 -11.37 4.17 9.69
CA ASP A 58 -10.84 3.04 10.44
C ASP A 58 -10.52 3.41 11.90
N GLY A 59 -9.93 4.59 12.14
CA GLY A 59 -9.71 5.09 13.50
C GLY A 59 -11.00 5.26 14.30
N GLU A 60 -12.05 5.78 13.66
CA GLU A 60 -13.38 5.91 14.27
C GLU A 60 -14.01 4.53 14.59
N MET A 61 -13.88 3.58 13.67
CA MET A 61 -14.38 2.22 13.84
C MET A 61 -13.68 1.49 14.98
N ARG A 62 -12.35 1.61 15.08
CA ARG A 62 -11.55 1.10 16.21
C ARG A 62 -12.00 1.72 17.54
N GLY A 63 -12.23 3.02 17.58
CA GLY A 63 -12.75 3.71 18.78
C GLY A 63 -14.12 3.19 19.20
N LEU A 64 -15.03 2.97 18.24
CA LEU A 64 -16.34 2.36 18.51
C LEU A 64 -16.21 0.92 19.03
N MET A 65 -15.30 0.11 18.48
CA MET A 65 -15.03 -1.24 18.99
C MET A 65 -14.49 -1.23 20.42
N GLY A 66 -13.54 -0.33 20.73
CA GLY A 66 -13.04 -0.15 22.09
C GLY A 66 -14.16 0.16 23.08
N ASN A 67 -15.11 1.02 22.69
CA ASN A 67 -16.28 1.33 23.51
C ASN A 67 -17.19 0.11 23.71
N ILE A 68 -17.45 -0.70 22.68
CA ILE A 68 -18.28 -1.90 22.82
C ILE A 68 -17.59 -2.93 23.71
N ILE A 69 -16.28 -3.12 23.59
CA ILE A 69 -15.50 -4.01 24.47
C ILE A 69 -15.60 -3.53 25.92
N ALA A 70 -15.41 -2.24 26.18
CA ALA A 70 -15.53 -1.65 27.52
C ALA A 70 -16.93 -1.82 28.13
N VAL A 71 -17.99 -1.73 27.30
CA VAL A 71 -19.36 -2.03 27.75
C VAL A 71 -19.54 -3.53 27.99
N ALA A 72 -18.99 -4.40 27.14
CA ALA A 72 -19.07 -5.86 27.30
C ALA A 72 -18.35 -6.36 28.55
N GLU A 73 -17.30 -5.69 29.02
CA GLU A 73 -16.66 -6.00 30.31
C GLU A 73 -17.59 -5.74 31.50
N ASN A 74 -18.43 -4.70 31.42
CA ASN A 74 -19.41 -4.39 32.45
C ASN A 74 -20.69 -5.24 32.36
N TYR A 75 -20.93 -5.91 31.23
CA TYR A 75 -22.11 -6.75 30.98
C TYR A 75 -21.73 -8.14 30.43
N PRO A 76 -21.38 -9.11 31.29
CA PRO A 76 -20.91 -10.44 30.89
C PRO A 76 -21.86 -11.21 29.97
N VAL A 77 -23.18 -10.96 30.09
CA VAL A 77 -24.22 -11.56 29.23
C VAL A 77 -24.09 -11.12 27.77
N LEU A 78 -23.65 -9.88 27.51
CA LEU A 78 -23.36 -9.40 26.16
C LEU A 78 -22.09 -10.03 25.59
N LYS A 79 -21.09 -10.32 26.43
CA LYS A 79 -19.84 -10.98 26.03
C LYS A 79 -20.07 -12.39 25.48
N THR A 80 -21.10 -13.08 25.97
CA THR A 80 -21.51 -14.42 25.52
C THR A 80 -22.55 -14.41 24.41
N SER A 81 -23.03 -13.23 24.01
CA SER A 81 -23.99 -13.14 22.91
C SER A 81 -23.31 -13.55 21.61
N GLU A 82 -23.77 -14.66 21.03
CA GLU A 82 -23.27 -15.19 19.76
C GLU A 82 -23.30 -14.12 18.66
N THR A 83 -24.36 -13.31 18.59
CA THR A 83 -24.49 -12.21 17.63
C THR A 83 -23.38 -11.17 17.79
N VAL A 84 -23.05 -10.77 19.02
CA VAL A 84 -21.99 -9.79 19.30
C VAL A 84 -20.62 -10.36 18.94
N MET A 85 -20.35 -11.63 19.29
CA MET A 85 -19.10 -12.30 18.93
C MET A 85 -18.92 -12.42 17.41
N VAL A 86 -19.98 -12.78 16.68
CA VAL A 86 -19.95 -12.88 15.21
C VAL A 86 -19.66 -11.51 14.58
N THR A 87 -20.30 -10.44 15.05
CA THR A 87 -20.04 -9.08 14.55
C THR A 87 -18.62 -8.62 14.85
N MET A 88 -18.12 -8.87 16.07
CA MET A 88 -16.75 -8.53 16.47
C MET A 88 -15.71 -9.24 15.61
N ASN A 89 -15.91 -10.53 15.34
CA ASN A 89 -15.03 -11.30 14.47
C ASN A 89 -15.07 -10.77 13.03
N ALA A 90 -16.26 -10.47 12.48
CA ALA A 90 -16.38 -9.90 11.15
C ALA A 90 -15.69 -8.53 11.03
N ILE A 91 -15.78 -7.70 12.07
CA ILE A 91 -15.09 -6.40 12.12
C ILE A 91 -13.58 -6.57 12.16
N LYS A 92 -13.09 -7.51 12.99
CA LYS A 92 -11.66 -7.86 13.04
C LYS A 92 -11.15 -8.37 11.70
N ASP A 93 -11.93 -9.22 11.02
CA ASP A 93 -11.55 -9.74 9.70
C ASP A 93 -11.43 -8.63 8.65
N ILE A 94 -12.38 -7.68 8.66
CA ILE A 94 -12.33 -6.47 7.82
C ILE A 94 -11.09 -5.62 8.16
N GLU A 95 -10.80 -5.41 9.45
CA GLU A 95 -9.63 -4.66 9.90
C GLU A 95 -8.31 -5.30 9.42
N ASP A 96 -8.19 -6.62 9.55
CA ASP A 96 -7.03 -7.36 9.05
C ASP A 96 -6.90 -7.26 7.52
N GLU A 97 -8.02 -7.18 6.79
CA GLU A 97 -8.02 -6.95 5.34
C GLU A 97 -7.56 -5.52 4.97
N ILE A 98 -8.07 -4.51 5.66
CA ILE A 98 -7.63 -3.11 5.53
C ILE A 98 -6.12 -3.02 5.75
N ALA A 99 -5.61 -3.62 6.83
CA ALA A 99 -4.21 -3.63 7.17
C ALA A 99 -3.35 -4.27 6.06
N ARG A 100 -3.80 -5.39 5.47
CA ARG A 100 -3.11 -6.03 4.32
C ARG A 100 -3.06 -5.11 3.10
N HIS A 101 -4.15 -4.42 2.78
CA HIS A 101 -4.18 -3.48 1.66
C HIS A 101 -3.26 -2.28 1.87
N ARG A 102 -3.24 -1.70 3.08
CA ARG A 102 -2.31 -0.62 3.44
C ARG A 102 -0.86 -1.05 3.31
N TYR A 103 -0.51 -2.22 3.86
CA TYR A 103 0.83 -2.79 3.76
C TYR A 103 1.27 -2.97 2.30
N THR A 104 0.39 -3.53 1.47
CA THR A 104 0.67 -3.74 0.05
C THR A 104 0.87 -2.41 -0.68
N TYR A 105 -0.02 -1.44 -0.45
CA TYR A 105 0.11 -0.09 -1.02
C TYR A 105 1.43 0.56 -0.62
N ASN A 106 1.78 0.54 0.67
CA ASN A 106 2.99 1.16 1.18
C ASN A 106 4.26 0.54 0.60
N ASN A 107 4.29 -0.79 0.43
CA ASN A 107 5.42 -1.45 -0.24
C ASN A 107 5.57 -1.03 -1.70
N ILE A 108 4.45 -0.90 -2.44
CA ILE A 108 4.48 -0.42 -3.82
C ILE A 108 4.96 1.04 -3.89
N ILE A 109 4.49 1.90 -2.99
CA ILE A 109 4.92 3.30 -2.89
C ILE A 109 6.39 3.40 -2.51
N GLN A 110 6.86 2.55 -1.59
CA GLN A 110 8.26 2.47 -1.20
C GLN A 110 9.14 2.14 -2.39
N GLU A 111 8.78 1.11 -3.17
CA GLU A 111 9.52 0.73 -4.36
C GLU A 111 9.52 1.86 -5.40
N TYR A 112 8.35 2.46 -5.65
CA TYR A 112 8.20 3.58 -6.57
C TYR A 112 9.06 4.79 -6.17
N ASN A 113 9.04 5.18 -4.90
CA ASN A 113 9.83 6.28 -4.37
C ASN A 113 11.33 5.97 -4.41
N THR A 114 11.72 4.74 -4.09
CA THR A 114 13.12 4.27 -4.18
C THR A 114 13.64 4.33 -5.61
N MET A 115 12.81 3.96 -6.59
CA MET A 115 13.14 4.09 -8.01
C MET A 115 13.31 5.55 -8.45
N LEU A 116 12.55 6.50 -7.87
CA LEU A 116 12.73 7.93 -8.15
C LEU A 116 14.04 8.49 -7.58
N ASP A 117 14.61 7.85 -6.55
CA ASP A 117 15.88 8.27 -5.95
C ASP A 117 17.11 7.57 -6.57
N THR A 118 16.93 6.42 -7.21
CA THR A 118 18.02 5.57 -7.71
C THR A 118 18.44 5.94 -9.13
N ILE A 119 19.74 6.10 -9.38
CA ILE A 119 20.28 6.28 -10.75
C ILE A 119 20.33 4.91 -11.45
N PRO A 120 19.90 4.81 -12.73
CA PRO A 120 19.50 5.89 -13.64
C PRO A 120 17.99 6.19 -13.68
N SER A 121 17.18 5.42 -12.95
CA SER A 121 15.72 5.55 -12.88
C SER A 121 15.24 6.96 -12.52
N LYS A 122 15.98 7.67 -11.65
CA LYS A 122 15.77 9.08 -11.31
C LYS A 122 15.70 10.01 -12.52
N PHE A 123 16.55 9.79 -13.54
CA PHE A 123 16.57 10.65 -14.73
C PHE A 123 15.32 10.43 -15.59
N VAL A 124 14.93 9.16 -15.76
CA VAL A 124 13.68 8.79 -16.44
C VAL A 124 12.46 9.33 -15.69
N GLY A 125 12.45 9.22 -14.36
CA GLY A 125 11.39 9.76 -13.53
C GLY A 125 11.25 11.28 -13.67
N ARG A 126 12.37 12.01 -13.61
CA ARG A 126 12.37 13.48 -13.76
C ARG A 126 11.98 13.93 -15.17
N SER A 127 12.39 13.24 -16.22
CA SER A 127 12.06 13.62 -17.61
C SER A 127 10.56 13.49 -17.91
N VAL A 128 9.88 12.55 -17.24
CA VAL A 128 8.42 12.33 -17.35
C VAL A 128 7.62 13.12 -16.28
N GLY A 129 8.30 13.88 -15.42
CA GLY A 129 7.65 14.69 -14.38
C GLY A 129 7.06 13.88 -13.22
N LEU A 130 7.53 12.65 -13.01
CA LEU A 130 7.10 11.80 -11.90
C LEU A 130 7.60 12.37 -10.56
N ARG A 131 6.72 12.38 -9.56
CA ARG A 131 7.00 12.83 -8.20
C ARG A 131 6.76 11.70 -7.21
N LYS A 132 7.41 11.79 -6.05
CA LYS A 132 7.21 10.86 -4.94
C LYS A 132 5.74 10.87 -4.52
N LYS A 133 5.26 9.69 -4.13
CA LYS A 133 3.91 9.49 -3.59
C LYS A 133 4.00 9.35 -2.07
N GLU A 134 2.94 9.74 -1.38
CA GLU A 134 2.82 9.61 0.08
C GLU A 134 2.47 8.19 0.47
N TYR A 135 2.93 7.77 1.65
CA TYR A 135 2.53 6.52 2.28
C TYR A 135 1.14 6.66 2.92
N LEU A 136 0.45 5.55 3.10
CA LEU A 136 -0.70 5.47 4.00
C LEU A 136 -0.18 5.30 5.42
N ASP A 137 -0.57 6.19 6.33
CA ASP A 137 -0.19 6.09 7.73
C ASP A 137 -0.77 4.83 8.36
N PHE A 138 0.08 4.08 9.07
CA PHE A 138 -0.35 3.09 10.06
C PHE A 138 -0.62 3.85 11.35
N PHE A 139 -1.75 3.59 11.99
CA PHE A 139 -1.93 4.08 13.35
C PHE A 139 -0.82 3.49 14.22
N GLU A 140 -0.24 4.27 15.13
CA GLU A 140 0.88 3.86 15.98
C GLU A 140 0.55 2.61 16.85
N GLU A 141 -0.74 2.34 17.03
CA GLU A 141 -1.29 1.13 17.66
C GLU A 141 -1.27 -0.13 16.76
N GLU A 142 -1.30 -0.02 15.43
CA GLU A 142 -1.13 -1.17 14.52
C GLU A 142 0.30 -1.73 14.55
N LEU A 143 1.31 -0.91 14.90
CA LEU A 143 2.67 -1.36 15.18
C LEU A 143 2.79 -2.09 16.53
N LYS A 144 1.82 -1.87 17.42
CA LYS A 144 1.70 -2.51 18.73
C LYS A 144 0.50 -3.45 18.75
N ARG A 145 0.34 -4.34 17.77
CA ARG A 145 -0.76 -5.34 17.80
C ARG A 145 -0.80 -6.02 19.19
N PRO A 146 -1.81 -5.78 20.03
CA PRO A 146 -1.96 -6.57 21.24
C PRO A 146 -2.43 -7.96 20.79
N VAL A 147 -1.71 -8.99 21.25
CA VAL A 147 -2.12 -10.38 21.05
C VAL A 147 -3.40 -10.56 21.85
N VAL A 148 -4.54 -10.63 21.19
CA VAL A 148 -5.81 -10.91 21.86
C VAL A 148 -5.80 -12.39 22.26
N SER A 149 -5.30 -12.67 23.46
CA SER A 149 -5.40 -13.99 24.09
C SER A 149 -6.70 -14.04 24.88
N TRP A 150 -7.68 -14.78 24.37
CA TRP A 150 -8.82 -15.22 25.17
C TRP A 150 -8.41 -16.51 25.87
N THR A 151 -7.95 -16.39 27.11
CA THR A 151 -7.91 -17.47 28.10
C THR A 151 -8.91 -17.17 29.20
#